data_AF-A0A4U1JCH6-F1
#
_entry.id   AF-A0A4U1JCH6-F1
#
_cell.length_a   1.000
_cell.length_b   1.000
_cell.length_c   1.000
_cell.angle_alpha   90.00
_cell.angle_beta   90.00
_cell.angle_gamma   90.00
#
_symmetry.space_group_name_H-M   'P 1'
#
loop_
_entity.id
_entity.type
_entity.pdbx_description
1 polymer ?
#
loop_
_entity_poly.entity_id
_entity_poly.type
_entity_poly.pdbx_seq_one_letter_code
_entity_poly.pdbx_strand_id
1 'polypeptide(L)'
;MVKSLDPKRSFIEAVEDFHQLEAEFVARAPDHEFHVIETKRRVAETILALAHEKHPPFEVCREAWNDLVRLGFSHIDIECSMSRIYADCCAYDERPDEGLVVLEPLVAKLERLLEDAKKTAEEYPARFYEDALERLGIRRDALEAQRRGEVIPWLETRREDEAAPPITPEEEQADALYDAFWKAHHAVFKTYGKSLDRSFADVEADYRRVEAEFVARAGEGEAFEACVLDIGAKTAAAILMAACSLHAPFQACRDAWDEFVRVGQDKSWMYPEMYVQACLRSNEPEAGLAVVEPWIAEIEQKLQACNEPLRPPGETSVELNRQRKELHELRDKFMAMCTGGAPSA
;
A
#
# COMPACT_ATOMS: atom_id res chain seq x y z
N MET A 1 -3.28 -3.30 18.66
CA MET A 1 -4.17 -3.54 17.50
C MET A 1 -5.53 -3.87 18.05
N VAL A 2 -6.56 -3.11 17.66
CA VAL A 2 -7.94 -3.41 18.06
C VAL A 2 -8.27 -4.80 17.50
N LYS A 3 -8.88 -5.68 18.31
CA LYS A 3 -9.29 -7.03 17.87
C LYS A 3 -10.29 -6.99 16.71
N SER A 4 -10.87 -5.83 16.41
CA SER A 4 -11.82 -5.59 15.32
C SER A 4 -11.20 -5.64 13.92
N LEU A 5 -9.88 -5.54 13.80
CA LEU A 5 -9.16 -5.64 12.52
C LEU A 5 -8.57 -7.04 12.28
N ASP A 6 -9.02 -8.05 13.04
CA ASP A 6 -8.64 -9.43 12.78
C ASP A 6 -9.28 -9.88 11.45
N PRO A 7 -8.50 -10.35 10.46
CA PRO A 7 -9.02 -10.82 9.18
C PRO A 7 -10.15 -11.84 9.30
N LYS A 8 -10.14 -12.65 10.38
CA LYS A 8 -11.07 -13.76 10.62
C LYS A 8 -12.41 -13.33 11.22
N ARG A 9 -12.54 -12.07 11.65
CA ARG A 9 -13.82 -11.57 12.19
C ARG A 9 -14.75 -11.15 11.06
N SER A 10 -16.03 -11.40 11.29
CA SER A 10 -17.08 -10.97 10.37
C SER A 10 -17.22 -9.44 10.39
N PHE A 11 -17.75 -8.89 9.30
CA PHE A 11 -18.07 -7.47 9.20
C PHE A 11 -18.96 -6.98 10.36
N ILE A 12 -19.99 -7.77 10.73
CA ILE A 12 -20.96 -7.42 11.79
C ILE A 12 -20.24 -7.26 13.13
N GLU A 13 -19.41 -8.24 13.50
CA GLU A 13 -18.65 -8.20 14.75
C GLU A 13 -17.68 -7.01 14.80
N ALA A 14 -17.07 -6.65 13.67
CA ALA A 14 -16.18 -5.49 13.60
C ALA A 14 -16.97 -4.17 13.77
N VAL A 15 -18.13 -4.04 13.13
CA VAL A 15 -19.01 -2.86 13.25
C VAL A 15 -19.50 -2.66 14.68
N GLU A 16 -19.91 -3.74 15.37
CA GLU A 16 -20.31 -3.68 16.78
C GLU A 16 -19.20 -3.14 17.68
N ASP A 17 -17.96 -3.61 17.51
CA ASP A 17 -16.79 -3.09 18.23
C ASP A 17 -16.59 -1.58 17.99
N PHE A 18 -16.74 -1.13 16.74
CA PHE A 18 -16.55 0.28 16.39
C PHE A 18 -17.66 1.18 16.94
N HIS A 19 -18.91 0.72 16.97
CA HIS A 19 -19.99 1.45 17.65
C HIS A 19 -19.82 1.49 19.16
N GLN A 20 -19.29 0.43 19.77
CA GLN A 20 -18.94 0.45 21.20
C GLN A 20 -17.84 1.48 21.49
N LEU A 21 -16.81 1.53 20.65
CA LEU A 21 -15.75 2.55 20.74
C LEU A 21 -16.31 3.96 20.56
N GLU A 22 -17.18 4.17 19.57
CA GLU A 22 -17.88 5.46 19.37
C GLU A 22 -18.57 5.92 20.65
N ALA A 23 -19.38 5.06 21.25
CA ALA A 23 -20.11 5.37 22.48
C ALA A 23 -19.18 5.71 23.64
N GLU A 24 -18.06 4.98 23.80
CA GLU A 24 -17.05 5.24 24.82
C GLU A 24 -16.38 6.61 24.64
N PHE A 25 -15.96 6.95 23.41
CA PHE A 25 -15.28 8.21 23.12
C PHE A 25 -16.24 9.41 23.22
N VAL A 26 -17.47 9.27 22.75
CA VAL A 26 -18.50 10.31 22.87
C VAL A 26 -18.84 10.58 24.34
N ALA A 27 -18.94 9.54 25.17
CA ALA A 27 -19.22 9.70 26.60
C ALA A 27 -18.09 10.42 27.37
N ARG A 28 -16.86 10.41 26.87
CA ARG A 28 -15.70 11.08 27.49
C ARG A 28 -15.62 12.58 27.18
N ALA A 29 -16.32 13.05 26.14
CA ALA A 29 -16.29 14.44 25.71
C ALA A 29 -17.69 14.99 25.40
N PRO A 30 -18.65 14.92 26.36
CA PRO A 30 -20.06 15.21 26.09
C PRO A 30 -20.31 16.68 25.68
N ASP A 31 -19.48 17.61 26.18
CA ASP A 31 -19.66 19.05 25.95
C ASP A 31 -18.86 19.58 24.74
N HIS A 32 -18.16 18.70 24.01
CA HIS A 32 -17.32 19.11 22.88
C HIS A 32 -17.91 18.61 21.56
N GLU A 33 -18.92 19.32 21.08
CA GLU A 33 -19.70 18.97 19.87
C GLU A 33 -18.81 18.60 18.67
N PHE A 34 -17.73 19.37 18.44
CA PHE A 34 -16.75 19.05 17.39
C PHE A 34 -16.11 17.67 17.57
N HIS A 35 -15.73 17.28 18.80
CA HIS A 35 -15.11 15.98 19.06
C HIS A 35 -16.13 14.85 18.90
N VAL A 36 -17.39 15.08 19.28
CA VAL A 36 -18.46 14.10 19.08
C VAL A 36 -18.67 13.86 17.58
N ILE A 37 -18.80 14.92 16.78
CA ILE A 37 -19.00 14.80 15.33
C ILE A 37 -17.77 14.15 14.66
N GLU A 38 -16.56 14.57 15.01
CA GLU A 38 -15.34 14.00 14.42
C GLU A 38 -15.18 12.52 14.78
N THR A 39 -15.49 12.13 16.03
CA THR A 39 -15.48 10.71 16.43
C THR A 39 -16.43 9.89 15.57
N LYS A 40 -17.65 10.39 15.35
CA LYS A 40 -18.64 9.74 14.48
C LYS A 40 -18.16 9.60 13.05
N ARG A 41 -17.54 10.64 12.48
CA ARG A 41 -16.95 10.60 11.14
C ARG A 41 -15.88 9.53 11.03
N ARG A 42 -14.92 9.48 11.97
CA ARG A 42 -13.85 8.48 11.96
C ARG A 42 -14.37 7.05 12.06
N VAL A 43 -15.40 6.84 12.87
CA VAL A 43 -16.07 5.54 12.96
C VAL A 43 -16.76 5.19 11.64
N ALA A 44 -17.52 6.10 11.04
CA ALA A 44 -18.17 5.89 9.74
C ALA A 44 -17.18 5.65 8.58
N GLU A 45 -16.08 6.41 8.53
CA GLU A 45 -14.95 6.18 7.60
C GLU A 45 -14.39 4.76 7.73
N THR A 46 -14.18 4.31 8.98
CA THR A 46 -13.64 2.98 9.26
C THR A 46 -14.63 1.88 8.88
N ILE A 47 -15.92 2.06 9.16
CA ILE A 47 -16.96 1.09 8.77
C ILE A 47 -17.05 0.95 7.24
N LEU A 48 -16.97 2.06 6.49
CA LEU A 48 -16.94 2.00 5.03
C LEU A 48 -15.69 1.27 4.51
N ALA A 49 -14.52 1.56 5.09
CA ALA A 49 -13.28 0.84 4.75
C ALA A 49 -13.39 -0.66 5.03
N LEU A 50 -14.04 -1.06 6.13
CA LEU A 50 -14.33 -2.47 6.43
C LEU A 50 -15.31 -3.09 5.45
N ALA A 51 -16.32 -2.34 4.99
CA ALA A 51 -17.25 -2.84 3.97
C ALA A 51 -16.50 -3.14 2.66
N HIS A 52 -15.54 -2.29 2.30
CA HIS A 52 -14.68 -2.54 1.16
C HIS A 52 -13.76 -3.76 1.33
N GLU A 53 -13.21 -3.99 2.52
CA GLU A 53 -12.32 -5.15 2.77
C GLU A 53 -13.09 -6.47 2.90
N LYS A 54 -14.26 -6.47 3.53
CA LYS A 54 -15.01 -7.69 3.88
C LYS A 54 -16.10 -8.06 2.89
N HIS A 55 -16.33 -7.22 1.88
CA HIS A 55 -17.33 -7.40 0.83
C HIS A 55 -18.71 -7.91 1.34
N PRO A 56 -19.32 -7.28 2.37
CA PRO A 56 -20.68 -7.63 2.78
C PRO A 56 -21.64 -7.38 1.61
N PRO A 57 -22.91 -7.83 1.68
CA PRO A 57 -23.89 -7.51 0.65
C PRO A 57 -23.92 -6.02 0.35
N PHE A 58 -24.00 -5.65 -0.94
CA PHE A 58 -23.86 -4.27 -1.40
C PHE A 58 -24.67 -3.22 -0.61
N GLU A 59 -25.89 -3.59 -0.22
CA GLU A 59 -26.78 -2.71 0.56
C GLU A 59 -26.15 -2.21 1.86
N VAL A 60 -25.36 -3.06 2.51
CA VAL A 60 -24.62 -2.70 3.73
C VAL A 60 -23.54 -1.65 3.44
N CYS A 61 -22.82 -1.79 2.31
CA CYS A 61 -21.85 -0.80 1.87
C CYS A 61 -22.53 0.53 1.50
N ARG A 62 -23.68 0.48 0.83
CA ARG A 62 -24.51 1.64 0.49
C ARG A 62 -24.99 2.38 1.74
N GLU A 63 -25.43 1.64 2.77
CA GLU A 63 -25.81 2.22 4.07
C GLU A 63 -24.63 2.91 4.76
N ALA A 64 -23.47 2.24 4.84
CA ALA A 64 -22.26 2.82 5.43
C ALA A 64 -21.82 4.12 4.72
N TRP A 65 -21.87 4.14 3.40
CA TRP A 65 -21.62 5.35 2.61
C TRP A 65 -22.61 6.48 2.93
N ASN A 66 -23.90 6.17 2.97
CA ASN A 66 -24.94 7.16 3.26
C ASN A 66 -24.79 7.76 4.67
N ASP A 67 -24.42 6.95 5.67
CA ASP A 67 -24.15 7.43 7.01
C ASP A 67 -22.97 8.39 7.07
N LEU A 68 -21.87 8.07 6.37
CA LEU A 68 -20.73 8.96 6.24
C LEU A 68 -21.10 10.28 5.55
N VAL A 69 -21.85 10.23 4.44
CA VAL A 69 -22.30 11.43 3.72
C VAL A 69 -23.17 12.33 4.61
N ARG A 70 -24.06 11.76 5.44
CA ARG A 70 -24.90 12.53 6.39
C ARG A 70 -24.06 13.27 7.43
N LEU A 71 -22.97 12.68 7.89
CA LEU A 71 -22.03 13.32 8.81
C LEU A 71 -21.14 14.38 8.11
N GLY A 72 -21.01 14.27 6.79
CA GLY A 72 -20.14 15.08 5.96
C GLY A 72 -18.66 14.74 6.15
N PHE A 73 -17.83 15.20 5.23
CA PHE A 73 -16.39 14.96 5.25
C PHE A 73 -15.66 16.08 5.99
N SER A 74 -14.63 15.71 6.75
CA SER A 74 -13.76 16.64 7.49
C SER A 74 -12.87 17.48 6.56
N HIS A 75 -12.45 16.90 5.43
CA HIS A 75 -11.56 17.52 4.46
C HIS A 75 -11.62 16.77 3.11
N ILE A 76 -11.14 17.44 2.04
CA ILE A 76 -11.31 16.99 0.66
C ILE A 76 -10.56 15.69 0.34
N ASP A 77 -9.44 15.42 1.00
CA ASP A 77 -8.67 14.16 0.92
C ASP A 77 -9.45 12.97 1.46
N ILE A 78 -10.19 13.15 2.56
CA ILE A 78 -11.08 12.12 3.09
C ILE A 78 -12.27 11.91 2.17
N GLU A 79 -12.88 12.98 1.64
CA GLU A 79 -13.94 12.87 0.63
C GLU A 79 -13.46 12.09 -0.61
N CYS A 80 -12.25 12.37 -1.11
CA CYS A 80 -11.65 11.63 -2.22
C CYS A 80 -11.42 10.16 -1.90
N SER A 81 -10.81 9.89 -0.74
CA SER A 81 -10.45 8.53 -0.33
C SER A 81 -11.70 7.68 -0.12
N MET A 82 -12.70 8.21 0.58
CA MET A 82 -13.94 7.49 0.89
C MET A 82 -14.82 7.32 -0.35
N SER A 83 -14.88 8.34 -1.24
CA SER A 83 -15.59 8.21 -2.52
C SER A 83 -14.96 7.16 -3.42
N ARG A 84 -13.63 7.06 -3.45
CA ARG A 84 -12.92 6.00 -4.17
C ARG A 84 -13.28 4.62 -3.61
N ILE A 85 -13.19 4.44 -2.29
CA ILE A 85 -13.53 3.19 -1.62
C ILE A 85 -14.96 2.76 -1.94
N TYR A 86 -15.92 3.69 -1.86
CA TYR A 86 -17.30 3.38 -2.22
C TYR A 86 -17.46 3.02 -3.70
N ALA A 87 -16.78 3.74 -4.60
CA ALA A 87 -16.77 3.43 -6.02
C ALA A 87 -16.12 2.07 -6.34
N ASP A 88 -15.11 1.67 -5.56
CA ASP A 88 -14.50 0.33 -5.64
C ASP A 88 -15.54 -0.74 -5.28
N CYS A 89 -16.31 -0.56 -4.20
CA CYS A 89 -17.43 -1.45 -3.85
C CYS A 89 -18.50 -1.51 -4.95
N CYS A 90 -18.89 -0.35 -5.52
CA CYS A 90 -19.81 -0.30 -6.65
C CYS A 90 -19.29 -1.09 -7.85
N ALA A 91 -17.99 -1.01 -8.14
CA ALA A 91 -17.38 -1.75 -9.23
C ALA A 91 -17.40 -3.26 -8.96
N TYR A 92 -17.03 -3.68 -7.74
CA TYR A 92 -17.03 -5.08 -7.31
C TYR A 92 -18.43 -5.71 -7.39
N ASP A 93 -19.46 -4.98 -6.96
CA ASP A 93 -20.87 -5.42 -6.99
C ASP A 93 -21.56 -5.22 -8.36
N GLU A 94 -20.82 -4.83 -9.41
CA GLU A 94 -21.35 -4.55 -10.75
C GLU A 94 -22.51 -3.52 -10.73
N ARG A 95 -22.33 -2.43 -9.96
CA ARG A 95 -23.23 -1.27 -9.81
C ARG A 95 -22.60 0.02 -10.34
N PRO A 96 -22.22 0.09 -11.63
CA PRO A 96 -21.41 1.20 -12.14
C PRO A 96 -22.11 2.56 -12.06
N ASP A 97 -23.43 2.62 -12.26
CA ASP A 97 -24.18 3.88 -12.20
C ASP A 97 -24.12 4.54 -10.81
N GLU A 98 -24.13 3.75 -9.73
CA GLU A 98 -24.04 4.28 -8.37
C GLU A 98 -22.67 4.84 -8.04
N GLY A 99 -21.60 4.17 -8.52
CA GLY A 99 -20.24 4.68 -8.41
C GLY A 99 -20.07 5.99 -9.18
N LEU A 100 -20.58 6.07 -10.41
CA LEU A 100 -20.46 7.27 -11.25
C LEU A 100 -21.19 8.49 -10.66
N VAL A 101 -22.37 8.30 -10.07
CA VAL A 101 -23.11 9.38 -9.38
C VAL A 101 -22.26 10.05 -8.28
N VAL A 102 -21.37 9.30 -7.63
CA VAL A 102 -20.48 9.83 -6.60
C VAL A 102 -19.23 10.46 -7.22
N LEU A 103 -18.62 9.81 -8.22
CA LEU A 103 -17.35 10.25 -8.77
C LEU A 103 -17.46 11.48 -9.69
N GLU A 104 -18.49 11.58 -10.53
CA GLU A 104 -18.62 12.67 -11.50
C GLU A 104 -18.66 14.07 -10.84
N PRO A 105 -19.47 14.32 -9.80
CA PRO A 105 -19.49 15.63 -9.14
C PRO A 105 -18.19 15.93 -8.40
N LEU A 106 -17.55 14.90 -7.83
CA LEU A 106 -16.29 15.05 -7.11
C LEU A 106 -15.14 15.40 -8.06
N VAL A 107 -15.04 14.73 -9.21
CA VAL A 107 -14.04 15.06 -10.24
C VAL A 107 -14.21 16.53 -10.68
N ALA A 108 -15.43 16.96 -10.98
CA ALA A 108 -15.70 18.35 -11.36
C ALA A 108 -15.42 19.36 -10.22
N LYS A 109 -15.51 18.94 -8.95
CA LYS A 109 -15.10 19.75 -7.79
C LYS A 109 -13.58 19.86 -7.73
N LEU A 110 -12.85 18.76 -7.90
CA LEU A 110 -11.39 18.73 -7.85
C LEU A 110 -10.75 19.49 -9.01
N GLU A 111 -11.31 19.43 -10.22
CA GLU A 111 -10.85 20.24 -11.36
C GLU A 111 -10.91 21.73 -11.04
N ARG A 112 -12.00 22.21 -10.42
CA ARG A 112 -12.13 23.60 -10.00
C ARG A 112 -11.12 23.98 -8.92
N LEU A 113 -10.95 23.12 -7.92
CA LEU A 113 -9.99 23.34 -6.83
C LEU A 113 -8.54 23.36 -7.35
N LEU A 114 -8.21 22.53 -8.33
CA LEU A 114 -6.91 22.53 -9.00
C LEU A 114 -6.67 23.85 -9.74
N GLU A 115 -7.65 24.32 -10.50
CA GLU A 115 -7.53 25.60 -11.22
C GLU A 115 -7.36 26.79 -10.26
N ASP A 116 -8.00 26.76 -9.09
CA ASP A 116 -7.80 27.77 -8.06
C ASP A 116 -6.43 27.65 -7.38
N ALA A 117 -5.99 26.43 -7.07
CA ALA A 117 -4.65 26.17 -6.51
C ALA A 117 -3.53 26.67 -7.43
N LYS A 118 -3.63 26.43 -8.74
CA LYS A 118 -2.68 26.92 -9.74
C LYS A 118 -2.54 28.46 -9.75
N LYS A 119 -3.61 29.20 -9.42
CA LYS A 119 -3.57 30.67 -9.31
C LYS A 119 -2.80 31.15 -8.08
N THR A 120 -2.81 30.36 -7.00
CA THR A 120 -2.13 30.70 -5.74
C THR A 120 -0.64 30.36 -5.75
N ALA A 121 -0.14 29.68 -6.79
CA ALA A 121 1.24 29.20 -6.92
C ALA A 121 1.72 28.29 -5.76
N GLU A 122 0.78 27.72 -5.00
CA GLU A 122 1.09 26.71 -3.99
C GLU A 122 1.21 25.34 -4.67
N GLU A 123 2.40 24.74 -4.60
CA GLU A 123 2.70 23.44 -5.23
C GLU A 123 1.97 22.29 -4.54
N TYR A 124 1.90 22.30 -3.21
CA TYR A 124 1.34 21.19 -2.43
C TYR A 124 -0.17 20.97 -2.65
N PRO A 125 -1.02 22.02 -2.66
CA PRO A 125 -2.44 21.85 -3.01
C PRO A 125 -2.64 21.37 -4.45
N ALA A 126 -1.86 21.87 -5.42
CA ALA A 126 -2.01 21.49 -6.82
C ALA A 126 -1.69 20.01 -7.04
N ARG A 127 -0.57 19.53 -6.49
CA ARG A 127 -0.16 18.12 -6.58
C ARG A 127 -1.22 17.17 -6.05
N PHE A 128 -1.78 17.47 -4.87
CA PHE A 128 -2.82 16.64 -4.27
C PHE A 128 -4.03 16.49 -5.22
N TYR A 129 -4.49 17.58 -5.83
CA TYR A 129 -5.64 17.53 -6.74
C TYR A 129 -5.33 16.79 -8.04
N GLU A 130 -4.13 16.94 -8.60
CA GLU A 130 -3.72 16.19 -9.80
C GLU A 130 -3.67 14.68 -9.52
N ASP A 131 -3.06 14.29 -8.39
CA ASP A 131 -3.01 12.90 -7.93
C ASP A 131 -4.42 12.32 -7.72
N ALA A 132 -5.29 13.07 -7.05
CA ALA A 132 -6.67 12.65 -6.80
C ALA A 132 -7.46 12.51 -8.10
N LEU A 133 -7.34 13.47 -9.02
CA LEU A 133 -8.02 13.45 -10.31
C LEU A 133 -7.62 12.25 -11.16
N GLU A 134 -6.33 11.92 -11.21
CA GLU A 134 -5.86 10.76 -11.97
C GLU A 134 -6.40 9.45 -11.39
N ARG A 135 -6.33 9.27 -10.06
CA ARG A 135 -6.82 8.06 -9.39
C ARG A 135 -8.33 7.89 -9.55
N LEU A 136 -9.10 8.96 -9.37
CA LEU A 136 -10.55 8.94 -9.53
C LEU A 136 -10.95 8.82 -11.00
N GLY A 137 -10.16 9.38 -11.93
CA GLY A 137 -10.33 9.23 -13.36
C GLY A 137 -10.21 7.77 -13.82
N ILE A 138 -9.15 7.07 -13.39
CA ILE A 138 -8.98 5.63 -13.66
C ILE A 138 -10.20 4.84 -13.20
N ARG A 139 -10.69 5.12 -11.98
CA ARG A 139 -11.87 4.42 -11.44
C ARG A 139 -13.15 4.78 -12.19
N ARG A 140 -13.37 6.05 -12.51
CA ARG A 140 -14.51 6.51 -13.31
C ARG A 140 -14.52 5.82 -14.66
N ASP A 141 -13.40 5.82 -15.37
CA ASP A 141 -13.29 5.22 -16.71
C ASP A 141 -13.53 3.70 -16.64
N ALA A 142 -13.07 3.04 -15.58
CA ALA A 142 -13.38 1.63 -15.30
C ALA A 142 -14.89 1.40 -15.07
N LEU A 143 -15.56 2.23 -14.27
CA LEU A 143 -17.01 2.12 -14.08
C LEU A 143 -17.78 2.39 -15.38
N GLU A 144 -17.34 3.34 -16.20
CA GLU A 144 -17.94 3.60 -17.50
C GLU A 144 -17.78 2.41 -18.46
N ALA A 145 -16.59 1.79 -18.49
CA ALA A 145 -16.34 0.57 -19.26
C ALA A 145 -17.20 -0.59 -18.79
N GLN A 146 -17.29 -0.80 -17.47
CA GLN A 146 -18.18 -1.80 -16.89
C GLN A 146 -19.66 -1.53 -17.24
N ARG A 147 -20.11 -0.27 -17.22
CA ARG A 147 -21.45 0.13 -17.66
C ARG A 147 -21.73 -0.22 -19.13
N ARG A 148 -20.71 -0.19 -19.98
CA ARG A 148 -20.78 -0.63 -21.39
C ARG A 148 -20.70 -2.15 -21.56
N GLY A 149 -20.48 -2.90 -20.48
CA GLY A 149 -20.30 -4.35 -20.50
C GLY A 149 -18.90 -4.81 -20.90
N GLU A 150 -17.90 -3.92 -20.85
CA GLU A 150 -16.50 -4.27 -21.11
C GLU A 150 -15.91 -5.03 -19.91
N VAL A 151 -15.10 -6.05 -20.20
CA VAL A 151 -14.35 -6.80 -19.17
C VAL A 151 -13.05 -6.07 -18.89
N ILE A 152 -12.79 -5.78 -17.61
CA ILE A 152 -11.59 -5.07 -17.15
C ILE A 152 -10.72 -6.09 -16.41
N PRO A 153 -9.59 -6.52 -16.97
CA PRO A 153 -8.85 -7.69 -16.46
C PRO A 153 -8.36 -7.60 -15.01
N TRP A 154 -8.14 -6.39 -14.50
CA TRP A 154 -7.66 -6.16 -13.14
C TRP A 154 -8.78 -5.84 -12.14
N LEU A 155 -10.02 -5.74 -12.61
CA LEU A 155 -11.16 -5.40 -11.76
C LEU A 155 -11.80 -6.68 -11.23
N GLU A 156 -11.62 -6.95 -9.95
CA GLU A 156 -12.30 -8.03 -9.25
C GLU A 156 -13.80 -7.75 -9.14
N THR A 157 -14.61 -8.81 -9.26
CA THR A 157 -16.06 -8.73 -9.17
C THR A 157 -16.61 -9.79 -8.23
N ARG A 158 -17.74 -9.49 -7.56
CA ARG A 158 -18.44 -10.46 -6.70
C ARG A 158 -18.75 -11.75 -7.43
N ARG A 159 -19.12 -11.66 -8.72
CA ARG A 159 -19.40 -12.84 -9.54
C ARG A 159 -18.20 -13.75 -9.67
N GLU A 160 -16.99 -13.20 -9.83
CA GLU A 160 -15.76 -13.99 -9.94
C GLU A 160 -15.41 -14.63 -8.60
N ASP A 161 -15.51 -13.87 -7.50
CA ASP A 161 -15.28 -14.37 -6.14
C ASP A 161 -16.26 -15.48 -5.74
N GLU A 162 -17.55 -15.31 -6.04
CA GLU A 162 -18.58 -16.33 -5.77
C GLU A 162 -18.44 -17.57 -6.69
N ALA A 163 -17.83 -17.41 -7.87
CA ALA A 163 -17.54 -18.51 -8.78
C ALA A 163 -16.20 -19.20 -8.48
N ALA A 164 -15.36 -18.61 -7.63
CA ALA A 164 -14.08 -19.19 -7.26
C ALA A 164 -14.29 -20.53 -6.55
N PRO A 165 -13.45 -21.55 -6.82
CA PRO A 165 -13.50 -22.79 -6.08
C PRO A 165 -13.22 -22.52 -4.59
N PRO A 166 -13.83 -23.28 -3.67
CA PRO A 166 -13.50 -23.16 -2.26
C PRO A 166 -12.01 -23.45 -2.05
N ILE A 167 -11.39 -22.69 -1.15
CA ILE A 167 -10.00 -22.91 -0.73
C ILE A 167 -9.84 -24.37 -0.32
N THR A 168 -8.81 -25.00 -0.84
CA THR A 168 -8.51 -26.40 -0.56
C THR A 168 -7.94 -26.55 0.86
N PRO A 169 -8.08 -27.73 1.50
CA PRO A 169 -7.44 -27.98 2.80
C PRO A 169 -5.92 -27.84 2.80
N GLU A 170 -5.27 -27.92 1.62
CA GLU A 170 -3.84 -27.68 1.45
C GLU A 170 -3.52 -26.19 1.54
N GLU A 171 -4.24 -25.36 0.79
CA GLU A 171 -4.12 -23.90 0.83
C GLU A 171 -4.43 -23.35 2.23
N GLU A 172 -5.48 -23.84 2.91
CA GLU A 172 -5.77 -23.46 4.30
C GLU A 172 -4.60 -23.76 5.26
N GLN A 173 -3.89 -24.87 5.05
CA GLN A 173 -2.74 -25.23 5.87
C GLN A 173 -1.51 -24.39 5.52
N ALA A 174 -1.28 -24.09 4.25
CA ALA A 174 -0.22 -23.20 3.79
C ALA A 174 -0.42 -21.78 4.35
N ASP A 175 -1.65 -21.26 4.31
CA ASP A 175 -2.01 -19.96 4.90
C ASP A 175 -1.78 -19.95 6.42
N ALA A 176 -2.21 -21.01 7.12
CA ALA A 176 -2.00 -21.11 8.56
C ALA A 176 -0.50 -21.18 8.93
N LEU A 177 0.31 -21.82 8.08
CA LEU A 177 1.77 -21.85 8.23
C LEU A 177 2.36 -20.46 8.03
N TYR A 178 1.94 -19.75 6.98
CA TYR A 178 2.39 -18.40 6.66
C TYR A 178 2.00 -17.39 7.75
N ASP A 179 0.77 -17.47 8.27
CA ASP A 179 0.28 -16.70 9.42
C ASP A 179 1.19 -16.86 10.65
N ALA A 180 1.60 -18.10 10.92
CA ALA A 180 2.48 -18.43 12.03
C ALA A 180 3.92 -17.93 11.78
N PHE A 181 4.41 -18.06 10.54
CA PHE A 181 5.69 -17.49 10.11
C PHE A 181 5.70 -15.98 10.34
N TRP A 182 4.69 -15.28 9.85
CA TRP A 182 4.59 -13.82 9.95
C TRP A 182 4.63 -13.35 11.41
N LYS A 183 3.97 -14.07 12.32
CA LYS A 183 4.02 -13.78 13.77
C LYS A 183 5.42 -13.94 14.35
N ALA A 184 6.12 -15.03 14.02
CA ALA A 184 7.48 -15.27 14.47
C ALA A 184 8.48 -14.25 13.87
N HIS A 185 8.36 -14.01 12.57
CA HIS A 185 9.13 -13.04 11.81
C HIS A 185 8.97 -11.61 12.39
N HIS A 186 7.73 -11.19 12.65
CA HIS A 186 7.44 -9.89 13.25
C HIS A 186 7.91 -9.79 14.71
N ALA A 187 8.04 -10.91 15.44
CA ALA A 187 8.65 -10.92 16.76
C ALA A 187 10.15 -10.57 16.67
N VAL A 188 10.89 -11.10 15.69
CA VAL A 188 12.29 -10.71 15.44
C VAL A 188 12.38 -9.21 15.19
N PHE A 189 11.56 -8.67 14.29
CA PHE A 189 11.49 -7.22 14.04
C PHE A 189 11.27 -6.41 15.33
N LYS A 190 10.31 -6.82 16.17
CA LYS A 190 10.03 -6.13 17.44
C LYS A 190 11.21 -6.12 18.42
N THR A 191 12.10 -7.11 18.36
CA THR A 191 13.25 -7.17 19.27
C THR A 191 14.32 -6.13 18.96
N TYR A 192 14.70 -5.95 17.69
CA TYR A 192 15.72 -4.96 17.31
C TYR A 192 15.11 -3.61 16.91
N GLY A 193 13.86 -3.57 16.43
CA GLY A 193 13.19 -2.31 16.07
C GLY A 193 12.96 -1.37 17.26
N LYS A 194 13.01 -1.89 18.49
CA LYS A 194 12.90 -1.10 19.73
C LYS A 194 14.26 -0.67 20.32
N SER A 195 15.36 -1.30 19.91
CA SER A 195 16.71 -1.04 20.40
C SER A 195 17.70 -1.46 19.32
N LEU A 196 18.47 -0.49 18.84
CA LEU A 196 19.54 -0.69 17.85
C LEU A 196 20.82 -1.27 18.49
N ASP A 197 20.75 -1.77 19.72
CA ASP A 197 21.91 -2.31 20.44
C ASP A 197 22.27 -3.73 19.99
N ARG A 198 21.43 -4.37 19.17
CA ARG A 198 21.70 -5.70 18.59
C ARG A 198 22.60 -5.59 17.37
N SER A 199 23.54 -6.51 17.25
CA SER A 199 24.38 -6.61 16.05
C SER A 199 23.55 -7.11 14.86
N PHE A 200 23.90 -6.67 13.65
CA PHE A 200 23.29 -7.17 12.43
C PHE A 200 23.38 -8.69 12.31
N ALA A 201 24.53 -9.28 12.64
CA ALA A 201 24.74 -10.74 12.55
C ALA A 201 23.75 -11.52 13.44
N ASP A 202 23.44 -11.03 14.64
CA ASP A 202 22.47 -11.68 15.53
C ASP A 202 21.04 -11.59 14.97
N VAL A 203 20.70 -10.46 14.35
CA VAL A 203 19.37 -10.23 13.76
C VAL A 203 19.19 -11.07 12.48
N GLU A 204 20.20 -11.12 11.63
CA GLU A 204 20.22 -11.98 10.45
C GLU A 204 20.06 -13.46 10.84
N ALA A 205 20.83 -13.92 11.83
CA ALA A 205 20.74 -15.29 12.31
C ALA A 205 19.34 -15.63 12.87
N ASP A 206 18.69 -14.69 13.54
CA ASP A 206 17.32 -14.87 14.02
C ASP A 206 16.31 -15.01 12.87
N TYR A 207 16.41 -14.16 11.85
CA TYR A 207 15.54 -14.25 10.66
C TYR A 207 15.75 -15.56 9.90
N ARG A 208 17.00 -15.95 9.65
CA ARG A 208 17.34 -17.22 8.99
C ARG A 208 16.89 -18.45 9.79
N ARG A 209 16.93 -18.38 11.13
CA ARG A 209 16.42 -19.45 11.99
C ARG A 209 14.89 -19.57 11.86
N VAL A 210 14.18 -18.46 11.84
CA VAL A 210 12.72 -18.45 11.61
C VAL A 210 12.40 -19.02 10.23
N GLU A 211 13.04 -18.53 9.16
CA GLU A 211 12.88 -19.07 7.81
C GLU A 211 13.07 -20.60 7.79
N ALA A 212 14.21 -21.09 8.30
CA ALA A 212 14.51 -22.52 8.30
C ALA A 212 13.49 -23.37 9.07
N GLU A 213 12.98 -22.87 10.21
CA GLU A 213 11.94 -23.56 10.98
C GLU A 213 10.66 -23.74 10.16
N PHE A 214 10.21 -22.68 9.48
CA PHE A 214 8.95 -22.69 8.75
C PHE A 214 9.05 -23.41 7.42
N VAL A 215 10.19 -23.30 6.72
CA VAL A 215 10.47 -24.10 5.51
C VAL A 215 10.49 -25.60 5.85
N ALA A 216 11.08 -25.99 6.99
CA ALA A 216 11.09 -27.40 7.41
C ALA A 216 9.70 -27.95 7.80
N ARG A 217 8.73 -27.07 8.06
CA ARG A 217 7.35 -27.42 8.42
C ARG A 217 6.40 -27.41 7.21
N ALA A 218 6.86 -26.90 6.07
CA ALA A 218 6.07 -26.89 4.84
C ALA A 218 5.80 -28.33 4.38
N GLY A 219 4.57 -28.59 3.95
CA GLY A 219 4.18 -29.87 3.34
C GLY A 219 4.68 -30.00 1.91
N GLU A 220 4.23 -31.04 1.23
CA GLU A 220 4.39 -31.21 -0.22
C GLU A 220 3.17 -30.61 -0.93
N GLY A 221 3.37 -30.04 -2.12
CA GLY A 221 2.29 -29.50 -2.96
C GLY A 221 2.53 -28.06 -3.40
N GLU A 222 1.78 -27.63 -4.43
CA GLU A 222 1.97 -26.33 -5.08
C GLU A 222 1.72 -25.15 -4.11
N ALA A 223 0.76 -25.29 -3.18
CA ALA A 223 0.47 -24.23 -2.20
C ALA A 223 1.62 -24.05 -1.20
N PHE A 224 2.26 -25.15 -0.77
CA PHE A 224 3.42 -25.09 0.09
C PHE A 224 4.69 -24.60 -0.62
N GLU A 225 4.87 -24.95 -1.90
CA GLU A 225 5.96 -24.41 -2.72
C GLU A 225 5.87 -22.88 -2.83
N ALA A 226 4.67 -22.35 -3.14
CA ALA A 226 4.43 -20.91 -3.16
C ALA A 226 4.68 -20.26 -1.78
N CYS A 227 4.17 -20.87 -0.70
CA CYS A 227 4.38 -20.39 0.67
C CYS A 227 5.88 -20.31 1.05
N VAL A 228 6.68 -21.31 0.67
CA VAL A 228 8.13 -21.33 0.92
C VAL A 228 8.85 -20.22 0.16
N LEU A 229 8.47 -19.95 -1.09
CA LEU A 229 9.02 -18.85 -1.87
C LEU A 229 8.73 -17.50 -1.19
N ASP A 230 7.49 -17.29 -0.72
CA ASP A 230 7.09 -16.07 -0.02
C ASP A 230 7.83 -15.89 1.31
N ILE A 231 8.01 -16.97 2.08
CA ILE A 231 8.81 -16.98 3.30
C ILE A 231 10.25 -16.52 3.02
N GLY A 232 10.87 -17.05 1.96
CA GLY A 232 12.22 -16.68 1.56
C GLY A 232 12.32 -15.21 1.14
N ALA A 233 11.38 -14.75 0.31
CA ALA A 233 11.33 -13.37 -0.17
C ALA A 233 11.15 -12.37 0.99
N LYS A 234 10.23 -12.63 1.93
CA LYS A 234 10.03 -11.78 3.10
C LYS A 234 11.21 -11.78 4.05
N THR A 235 11.87 -12.92 4.22
CA THR A 235 13.08 -13.02 5.05
C THR A 235 14.23 -12.20 4.45
N ALA A 236 14.48 -12.31 3.14
CA ALA A 236 15.51 -11.53 2.46
C ALA A 236 15.26 -10.02 2.57
N ALA A 237 14.00 -9.59 2.35
CA ALA A 237 13.60 -8.20 2.50
C ALA A 237 13.85 -7.66 3.93
N ALA A 238 13.54 -8.47 4.95
CA ALA A 238 13.74 -8.09 6.34
C ALA A 238 15.22 -8.04 6.74
N ILE A 239 16.06 -8.94 6.20
CA ILE A 239 17.51 -8.92 6.38
C ILE A 239 18.11 -7.66 5.74
N LEU A 240 17.71 -7.32 4.50
CA LEU A 240 18.14 -6.07 3.85
C LEU A 240 17.74 -4.84 4.67
N MET A 241 16.50 -4.79 5.14
CA MET A 241 16.03 -3.73 6.02
C MET A 241 16.90 -3.63 7.27
N ALA A 242 17.17 -4.74 7.95
CA ALA A 242 18.03 -4.78 9.12
C ALA A 242 19.46 -4.32 8.82
N ALA A 243 20.06 -4.76 7.70
CA ALA A 243 21.41 -4.36 7.29
C ALA A 243 21.51 -2.83 7.12
N CYS A 244 20.55 -2.25 6.40
CA CYS A 244 20.51 -0.80 6.16
C CYS A 244 20.22 0.01 7.44
N SER A 245 19.26 -0.44 8.26
CA SER A 245 18.84 0.26 9.48
C SER A 245 19.84 0.16 10.62
N LEU A 246 20.55 -0.97 10.77
CA LEU A 246 21.59 -1.17 11.77
C LEU A 246 22.96 -0.68 11.31
N HIS A 247 23.03 -0.08 10.11
CA HIS A 247 24.27 0.40 9.50
C HIS A 247 25.36 -0.68 9.47
N ALA A 248 24.98 -1.88 9.02
CA ALA A 248 25.92 -2.98 8.82
C ALA A 248 27.03 -2.57 7.83
N PRO A 249 28.20 -3.24 7.85
CA PRO A 249 29.23 -3.04 6.84
C PRO A 249 28.65 -3.14 5.43
N PHE A 250 29.16 -2.34 4.49
CA PHE A 250 28.59 -2.27 3.14
C PHE A 250 28.47 -3.64 2.46
N GLN A 251 29.47 -4.51 2.63
CA GLN A 251 29.41 -5.86 2.06
C GLN A 251 28.19 -6.64 2.55
N ALA A 252 27.81 -6.52 3.82
CA ALA A 252 26.61 -7.18 4.34
C ALA A 252 25.32 -6.57 3.75
N CYS A 253 25.27 -5.25 3.54
CA CYS A 253 24.16 -4.62 2.83
C CYS A 253 24.07 -5.12 1.38
N ARG A 254 25.21 -5.27 0.70
CA ARG A 254 25.31 -5.77 -0.68
C ARG A 254 24.88 -7.22 -0.79
N ASP A 255 25.36 -8.09 0.09
CA ASP A 255 24.98 -9.51 0.11
C ASP A 255 23.47 -9.66 0.36
N ALA A 256 22.91 -8.87 1.28
CA ALA A 256 21.47 -8.84 1.53
C ALA A 256 20.66 -8.29 0.34
N TRP A 257 21.19 -7.29 -0.37
CA TRP A 257 20.59 -6.75 -1.59
C TRP A 257 20.59 -7.79 -2.72
N ASP A 258 21.72 -8.43 -2.98
CA ASP A 258 21.85 -9.44 -4.03
C ASP A 258 20.91 -10.63 -3.77
N GLU A 259 20.79 -11.05 -2.50
CA GLU A 259 19.83 -12.06 -2.10
C GLU A 259 18.37 -11.60 -2.32
N PHE A 260 18.02 -10.38 -1.90
CA PHE A 260 16.70 -9.79 -2.11
C PHE A 260 16.33 -9.74 -3.59
N VAL A 261 17.26 -9.33 -4.46
CA VAL A 261 17.06 -9.33 -5.92
C VAL A 261 16.91 -10.75 -6.45
N ARG A 262 17.71 -11.70 -5.97
CA ARG A 262 17.71 -13.10 -6.42
C ARG A 262 16.39 -13.82 -6.12
N VAL A 263 15.82 -13.62 -4.93
CA VAL A 263 14.56 -14.27 -4.52
C VAL A 263 13.32 -13.62 -5.14
N GLY A 264 13.50 -12.53 -5.89
CA GLY A 264 12.43 -11.76 -6.50
C GLY A 264 12.08 -10.55 -5.67
N GLN A 265 12.00 -9.40 -6.33
CA GLN A 265 11.70 -8.13 -5.69
C GLN A 265 10.24 -8.10 -5.22
N ASP A 266 10.03 -7.72 -3.96
CA ASP A 266 8.82 -6.99 -3.60
C ASP A 266 8.82 -5.69 -4.43
N LYS A 267 7.73 -5.38 -5.14
CA LYS A 267 7.61 -4.18 -6.00
C LYS A 267 7.66 -2.86 -5.21
N SER A 268 7.84 -2.93 -3.90
CA SER A 268 7.96 -1.78 -3.00
C SER A 268 9.23 -0.95 -3.23
N TRP A 269 9.07 0.38 -3.24
CA TRP A 269 10.18 1.34 -3.31
C TRP A 269 11.05 1.49 -2.09
N MET A 270 10.57 1.02 -0.96
CA MET A 270 11.28 1.19 0.30
C MET A 270 12.66 0.52 0.26
N TYR A 271 12.79 -0.68 -0.30
CA TYR A 271 14.04 -1.45 -0.26
C TYR A 271 15.13 -0.89 -1.19
N PRO A 272 14.84 -0.58 -2.47
CA PRO A 272 15.81 0.11 -3.33
C PRO A 272 16.30 1.43 -2.74
N GLU A 273 15.41 2.26 -2.20
CA GLU A 273 15.79 3.53 -1.57
C GLU A 273 16.72 3.31 -0.37
N MET A 274 16.38 2.39 0.53
CA MET A 274 17.20 2.06 1.70
C MET A 274 18.61 1.59 1.30
N TYR A 275 18.73 0.79 0.25
CA TYR A 275 20.03 0.33 -0.25
C TYR A 275 20.82 1.45 -0.93
N VAL A 276 20.18 2.28 -1.76
CA VAL A 276 20.80 3.48 -2.35
C VAL A 276 21.38 4.41 -1.28
N GLN A 277 20.66 4.61 -0.17
CA GLN A 277 21.17 5.37 0.97
C GLN A 277 22.38 4.71 1.64
N ALA A 278 22.44 3.37 1.68
CA ALA A 278 23.62 2.65 2.17
C ALA A 278 24.83 2.84 1.24
N CYS A 279 24.63 2.82 -0.09
CA CYS A 279 25.67 3.13 -1.08
C CYS A 279 26.22 4.55 -0.90
N LEU A 280 25.34 5.54 -0.71
CA LEU A 280 25.74 6.93 -0.44
C LEU A 280 26.59 7.05 0.82
N ARG A 281 26.17 6.43 1.94
CA ARG A 281 26.91 6.47 3.21
C ARG A 281 28.28 5.79 3.12
N SER A 282 28.38 4.75 2.31
CA SER A 282 29.59 3.93 2.19
C SER A 282 30.54 4.42 1.09
N ASN A 283 30.16 5.47 0.35
CA ASN A 283 30.90 5.97 -0.81
C ASN A 283 31.11 4.90 -1.90
N GLU A 284 30.04 4.20 -2.25
CA GLU A 284 30.01 3.08 -3.21
C GLU A 284 29.15 3.46 -4.43
N PRO A 285 29.62 4.38 -5.30
CA PRO A 285 28.78 5.00 -6.31
C PRO A 285 28.41 4.07 -7.46
N GLU A 286 29.27 3.12 -7.83
CA GLU A 286 28.97 2.14 -8.88
C GLU A 286 27.82 1.21 -8.46
N ALA A 287 27.80 0.79 -7.18
CA ALA A 287 26.72 -0.01 -6.64
C ALA A 287 25.40 0.78 -6.55
N GLY A 288 25.47 2.07 -6.24
CA GLY A 288 24.32 2.97 -6.28
C GLY A 288 23.74 3.13 -7.70
N LEU A 289 24.59 3.40 -8.70
CA LEU A 289 24.19 3.53 -10.09
C LEU A 289 23.58 2.25 -10.66
N ALA A 290 24.09 1.08 -10.27
CA ALA A 290 23.54 -0.22 -10.67
C ALA A 290 22.08 -0.42 -10.25
N VAL A 291 21.60 0.31 -9.23
CA VAL A 291 20.21 0.29 -8.78
C VAL A 291 19.39 1.44 -9.36
N VAL A 292 19.96 2.65 -9.40
CA VAL A 292 19.25 3.85 -9.86
C VAL A 292 18.93 3.80 -11.37
N GLU A 293 19.86 3.34 -12.21
CA GLU A 293 19.67 3.38 -13.67
C GLU A 293 18.54 2.45 -14.17
N PRO A 294 18.49 1.16 -13.77
CA PRO A 294 17.35 0.31 -14.14
C PRO A 294 16.02 0.85 -13.62
N TRP A 295 16.06 1.49 -12.45
CA TRP A 295 14.88 2.02 -11.81
C TRP A 295 14.35 3.29 -12.53
N ILE A 296 15.22 4.18 -13.00
CA ILE A 296 14.79 5.28 -13.89
C ILE A 296 14.08 4.72 -15.13
N ALA A 297 14.64 3.69 -15.76
CA ALA A 297 14.03 3.06 -16.93
C ALA A 297 12.65 2.44 -16.62
N GLU A 298 12.49 1.81 -15.45
CA GLU A 298 11.20 1.30 -15.00
C GLU A 298 10.16 2.43 -14.83
N ILE A 299 10.55 3.55 -14.20
CA ILE A 299 9.65 4.70 -14.06
C ILE A 299 9.25 5.28 -15.40
N GLU A 300 10.19 5.40 -16.34
CA GLU A 300 9.90 5.88 -17.69
C GLU A 300 8.93 4.95 -18.43
N GLN A 301 9.10 3.63 -18.27
CA GLN A 301 8.15 2.65 -18.80
C GLN A 301 6.76 2.79 -18.15
N LYS A 302 6.69 2.94 -16.83
CA LYS A 302 5.43 3.17 -16.10
C LYS A 302 4.74 4.46 -16.54
N LEU A 303 5.49 5.54 -16.74
CA LEU A 303 4.98 6.82 -17.26
C LEU A 303 4.41 6.67 -18.67
N GLN A 304 5.04 5.86 -19.52
CA GLN A 304 4.49 5.58 -20.84
C GLN A 304 3.16 4.82 -20.74
N ALA A 305 3.08 3.84 -19.84
CA ALA A 305 1.87 3.07 -19.56
C ALA A 305 0.76 3.89 -18.88
N CYS A 306 1.07 5.03 -18.24
CA CYS A 306 0.05 5.93 -17.69
C CYS A 306 -0.93 6.46 -18.75
N ASN A 307 -0.52 6.47 -20.03
CA ASN A 307 -1.36 6.91 -21.13
C ASN A 307 -2.28 5.80 -21.67
N GLU A 308 -2.17 4.57 -21.16
CA GLU A 308 -3.01 3.45 -21.59
C GLU A 308 -4.41 3.57 -20.96
N PRO A 309 -5.48 3.45 -21.77
CA PRO A 309 -6.83 3.46 -21.25
C PRO A 309 -7.08 2.24 -20.37
N LEU A 310 -7.85 2.42 -19.29
CA LEU A 310 -8.22 1.33 -18.35
C LEU A 310 -7.00 0.62 -17.74
N ARG A 311 -5.91 1.36 -17.48
CA ARG A 311 -4.78 0.82 -16.71
C ARG A 311 -5.19 0.48 -15.27
N PRO A 312 -4.56 -0.53 -14.63
CA PRO A 312 -4.81 -0.82 -13.23
C PRO A 312 -4.46 0.39 -12.35
N PRO A 313 -5.14 0.56 -11.19
CA PRO A 313 -4.77 1.57 -10.23
C PRO A 313 -3.33 1.32 -9.75
N GLY A 314 -2.54 2.39 -9.65
CA GLY A 314 -1.13 2.31 -9.29
C GLY A 314 -0.54 3.67 -8.91
N GLU A 315 0.75 3.85 -9.16
CA GLU A 315 1.38 5.16 -9.07
C GLU A 315 0.79 6.11 -10.14
N THR A 316 0.52 7.35 -9.74
CA THR A 316 0.05 8.41 -10.62
C THR A 316 1.20 8.93 -11.48
N SER A 317 0.90 9.48 -12.64
CA SER A 317 1.87 10.17 -13.49
C SER A 317 2.60 11.28 -12.74
N VAL A 318 1.92 12.00 -11.85
CA VAL A 318 2.51 13.06 -11.02
C VAL A 318 3.52 12.47 -10.04
N GLU A 319 3.15 11.40 -9.33
CA GLU A 319 4.05 10.71 -8.40
C GLU A 319 5.27 10.15 -9.13
N LEU A 320 5.06 9.41 -10.22
CA LEU A 320 6.13 8.86 -11.05
C LEU A 320 7.08 9.93 -11.58
N ASN A 321 6.57 11.09 -12.01
CA ASN A 321 7.42 12.21 -12.44
C ASN A 321 8.28 12.77 -11.30
N ARG A 322 7.73 12.81 -10.07
CA ARG A 322 8.49 13.20 -8.87
C ARG A 322 9.60 12.20 -8.58
N GLN A 323 9.32 10.90 -8.52
CA GLN A 323 10.40 9.92 -8.30
C GLN A 323 11.42 9.95 -9.42
N ARG A 324 11.01 10.11 -10.69
CA ARG A 324 11.96 10.24 -11.80
C ARG A 324 12.95 11.38 -11.56
N LYS A 325 12.45 12.53 -11.09
CA LYS A 325 13.30 13.69 -10.76
C LYS A 325 14.28 13.35 -9.62
N GLU A 326 13.78 12.77 -8.52
CA GLU A 326 14.61 12.38 -7.37
C GLU A 326 15.68 11.35 -7.75
N LEU A 327 15.34 10.39 -8.61
CA LEU A 327 16.31 9.41 -9.12
C LEU A 327 17.35 10.03 -10.03
N HIS A 328 16.99 10.99 -10.88
CA HIS A 328 17.98 11.73 -11.67
C HIS A 328 18.94 12.52 -10.78
N GLU A 329 18.45 13.17 -9.73
CA GLU A 329 19.31 13.87 -8.74
C GLU A 329 20.27 12.88 -8.05
N LEU A 330 19.79 11.69 -7.68
CA LEU A 330 20.63 10.63 -7.11
C LEU A 330 21.67 10.10 -8.10
N ARG A 331 21.29 9.87 -9.35
CA ARG A 331 22.20 9.45 -10.42
C ARG A 331 23.32 10.47 -10.59
N ASP A 332 22.97 11.75 -10.72
CA ASP A 332 23.93 12.83 -10.94
C ASP A 332 24.90 12.95 -9.75
N LYS A 333 24.39 12.75 -8.52
CA LYS A 333 25.22 12.66 -7.31
C LYS A 333 26.22 11.51 -7.35
N PHE A 334 25.80 10.30 -7.73
CA PHE A 334 26.73 9.17 -7.86
C PHE A 334 27.75 9.37 -8.98
N MET A 335 27.35 9.95 -10.11
CA MET A 335 28.27 10.29 -11.20
C MET A 335 29.33 11.31 -10.78
N ALA A 336 28.96 12.30 -9.95
CA ALA A 336 29.92 13.23 -9.35
C ALA A 336 30.92 12.51 -8.43
N MET A 337 30.45 11.58 -7.60
CA MET A 337 31.32 10.75 -6.75
C MET A 337 32.33 9.91 -7.55
N CYS A 338 31.90 9.27 -8.65
CA CYS A 338 32.78 8.51 -9.55
C CYS A 338 33.89 9.36 -10.17
N THR A 339 33.62 10.64 -10.44
CA THR A 339 34.56 11.56 -11.11
C THR A 339 35.45 12.33 -10.15
N GLY A 340 35.33 12.11 -8.84
CA GLY A 340 36.06 12.87 -7.81
C GLY A 340 35.60 14.32 -7.67
N GLY A 341 34.44 14.68 -8.26
CA GLY A 341 33.83 16.00 -8.14
C GLY A 341 33.09 16.12 -6.80
N ALA A 342 33.24 17.25 -6.10
CA ALA A 342 32.39 17.55 -4.96
C ALA A 342 30.92 17.64 -5.43
N PRO A 343 29.96 17.00 -4.74
CA PRO A 343 28.55 17.07 -5.14
C PRO A 343 28.06 18.51 -5.05
N SER A 344 27.38 18.99 -6.09
CA SER A 344 26.70 20.28 -6.06
C SER A 344 25.58 20.24 -5.00
N ALA A 345 25.63 21.19 -4.07
CA ALA A 345 24.67 21.33 -2.97
C ALA A 345 23.26 21.66 -3.44
#